data_AF-A0A4Y7QAZ6-F1
#
_entry.id   AF-A0A4Y7QAZ6-F1
#
_cell.length_a   1.000
_cell.length_b   1.000
_cell.length_c   1.000
_cell.angle_alpha   90.00
_cell.angle_beta   90.00
_cell.angle_gamma   90.00
#
_symmetry.space_group_name_H-M   'P 1'
#
loop_
_entity.id
_entity.type
_entity.pdbx_description
1 polymer ?
#
loop_
_entity_poly.entity_id
_entity_poly.type
_entity_poly.pdbx_seq_one_letter_code
_entity_poly.pdbx_strand_id
1 'polypeptide(L)'
;ISERESRYSQPKLELYGLFRALRHWRLHIIGVKNLIVEVDAKYIKGMINEPDIQPNNTINRWIQGILLFDFTLVHVPADRHQGPDALSRR
;
A
#
# COMPACT_ATOMS: atom_id res chain seq x y z
N ILE A 1 3.53 -10.68 -11.68
CA ILE A 1 3.72 -9.22 -11.86
C ILE A 1 3.63 -8.85 -13.36
N SER A 2 3.00 -7.74 -13.76
CA SER A 2 2.99 -7.30 -15.18
C SER A 2 4.33 -6.67 -15.60
N GLU A 3 4.66 -6.65 -16.91
CA GLU A 3 5.90 -6.00 -17.43
C GLU A 3 6.00 -4.50 -17.10
N ARG A 4 4.86 -3.87 -16.81
CA ARG A 4 4.82 -2.49 -16.34
C ARG A 4 5.12 -2.38 -14.85
N GLU A 5 4.66 -3.34 -14.06
CA GLU A 5 4.89 -3.42 -12.61
C GLU A 5 6.31 -3.84 -12.26
N SER A 6 6.97 -4.67 -13.08
CA SER A 6 8.37 -5.08 -12.86
C SER A 6 9.36 -3.92 -12.90
N ARG A 7 8.97 -2.77 -13.46
CA ARG A 7 9.76 -1.54 -13.54
C ARG A 7 9.50 -0.56 -12.40
N TYR A 8 8.65 -0.90 -11.43
CA TYR A 8 8.34 -0.01 -10.33
C TYR A 8 9.47 0.00 -9.30
N SER A 9 9.76 1.20 -8.77
CA SER A 9 10.61 1.32 -7.58
C SER A 9 9.94 0.61 -6.40
N GLN A 10 10.75 0.17 -5.43
CA GLN A 10 10.25 -0.52 -4.24
C GLN A 10 9.12 0.26 -3.52
N PRO A 11 9.23 1.57 -3.25
CA PRO A 11 8.13 2.33 -2.63
C PRO A 11 6.84 2.32 -3.46
N LYS A 12 6.97 2.29 -4.78
CA LYS A 12 5.82 2.24 -5.70
C LYS A 12 5.17 0.85 -5.72
N LEU A 13 5.97 -0.23 -5.64
CA LEU A 13 5.46 -1.60 -5.49
C LEU A 13 4.72 -1.76 -4.16
N GLU A 14 5.28 -1.24 -3.07
CA GLU A 14 4.69 -1.27 -1.75
C GLU A 14 3.34 -0.53 -1.72
N LEU A 15 3.28 0.71 -2.24
CA LEU A 15 2.04 1.47 -2.33
C LEU A 15 0.98 0.76 -3.21
N TYR A 16 1.42 0.20 -4.35
CA TYR A 16 0.52 -0.55 -5.23
C TYR A 16 -0.01 -1.82 -4.57
N GLY A 17 0.83 -2.54 -3.83
CA GLY A 17 0.46 -3.71 -3.05
C GLY A 17 -0.59 -3.38 -2.00
N LEU A 18 -0.40 -2.28 -1.26
CA LEU A 18 -1.38 -1.77 -0.30
C LEU A 18 -2.72 -1.45 -0.95
N PHE A 19 -2.71 -0.66 -2.04
CA PHE A 19 -3.93 -0.33 -2.79
C PHE A 19 -4.68 -1.59 -3.26
N ARG A 20 -3.95 -2.57 -3.80
CA ARG A 20 -4.53 -3.83 -4.25
C ARG A 20 -5.14 -4.63 -3.11
N ALA A 21 -4.46 -4.73 -1.97
CA ALA A 21 -4.94 -5.48 -0.82
C ALA A 21 -6.24 -4.88 -0.28
N LEU A 22 -6.27 -3.57 -0.04
CA LEU A 22 -7.48 -2.88 0.45
C LEU A 22 -8.66 -3.03 -0.52
N ARG A 23 -8.40 -2.86 -1.83
CA ARG A 23 -9.45 -3.00 -2.86
C ARG A 23 -9.99 -4.43 -2.98
N HIS A 24 -9.12 -5.43 -2.81
CA HIS A 24 -9.50 -6.84 -2.84
C HIS A 24 -10.42 -7.18 -1.67
N TRP A 25 -10.06 -6.74 -0.46
CA TRP A 25 -10.81 -7.02 0.77
C TRP A 25 -11.92 -6.02 1.07
N ARG A 26 -12.21 -5.07 0.18
CA ARG A 26 -13.07 -3.91 0.44
C ARG A 26 -14.42 -4.24 1.09
N LEU A 27 -15.06 -5.33 0.67
CA LEU A 27 -16.39 -5.71 1.16
C LEU A 27 -16.37 -6.11 2.65
N HIS A 28 -15.21 -6.50 3.16
CA HIS A 28 -15.04 -6.95 4.54
C HIS A 28 -14.49 -5.86 5.45
N ILE A 29 -13.73 -4.92 4.91
CA ILE A 29 -12.97 -3.95 5.70
C ILE A 29 -13.49 -2.52 5.60
N ILE A 30 -14.39 -2.23 4.65
CA ILE A 30 -14.98 -0.89 4.54
C ILE A 30 -15.83 -0.58 5.78
N GLY A 31 -15.61 0.58 6.40
CA GLY A 31 -16.28 1.00 7.62
C GLY A 31 -15.76 0.39 8.93
N VAL A 32 -14.70 -0.44 8.89
CA VAL A 32 -14.04 -0.95 10.10
C VAL A 32 -13.26 0.19 10.76
N LYS A 33 -13.66 0.59 11.98
CA LYS A 33 -13.08 1.74 12.69
C LYS A 33 -11.67 1.53 13.25
N ASN A 34 -11.29 0.28 13.49
CA ASN A 34 -10.01 -0.08 14.14
C ASN A 34 -9.16 -0.97 13.23
N LEU A 35 -9.20 -0.73 11.92
CA LEU A 35 -8.38 -1.47 10.97
C LEU A 35 -6.91 -1.09 11.16
N ILE A 36 -6.06 -2.08 11.43
CA ILE A 36 -4.61 -1.90 11.49
C ILE A 36 -4.02 -2.50 10.22
N VAL A 37 -3.23 -1.71 9.52
CA VAL A 37 -2.49 -2.15 8.34
C VAL A 37 -1.01 -2.09 8.65
N GLU A 38 -0.39 -3.27 8.75
CA GLU A 38 1.05 -3.40 8.94
C GLU A 38 1.74 -3.43 7.58
N VAL A 39 2.76 -2.59 7.40
CA VAL A 39 3.58 -2.55 6.20
C VAL A 39 5.06 -2.50 6.57
N ASP A 40 5.89 -3.15 5.78
CA ASP A 40 7.36 -3.07 5.86
C ASP A 40 7.94 -1.83 5.16
N ALA A 41 7.05 -0.94 4.75
CA ALA A 41 7.35 0.14 3.84
C ALA A 41 7.50 1.47 4.60
N LYS A 42 8.73 1.80 5.00
CA LYS A 42 9.03 3.07 5.70
C LYS A 42 8.55 4.32 4.94
N TYR A 43 8.51 4.26 3.61
CA TYR A 43 8.22 5.40 2.74
C TYR A 43 6.74 5.58 2.36
N ILE A 44 5.88 4.55 2.52
CA ILE A 44 4.45 4.66 2.17
C ILE A 44 3.77 5.79 2.94
N LYS A 45 4.11 5.95 4.23
CA LYS A 45 3.48 6.96 5.08
C LYS A 45 3.67 8.38 4.52
N GLY A 46 4.86 8.71 4.04
CA GLY A 46 5.13 9.99 3.37
C GLY A 46 4.35 10.13 2.06
N MET A 47 4.31 9.07 1.25
CA MET A 47 3.58 9.09 -0.03
C MET A 47 2.07 9.31 0.12
N ILE A 48 1.45 8.78 1.19
CA ILE A 48 0.02 8.97 1.48
C ILE A 48 -0.27 10.38 2.01
N ASN A 49 0.62 10.91 2.86
CA ASN A 49 0.42 12.21 3.51
C ASN A 49 0.69 13.40 2.59
N GLU A 50 1.52 13.23 1.57
CA GLU A 50 1.90 14.30 0.63
C GLU A 50 1.58 13.90 -0.83
N PRO A 51 0.30 13.70 -1.18
CA PRO A 51 -0.10 13.20 -2.50
C PRO A 51 0.21 14.19 -3.65
N ASP A 52 0.22 15.49 -3.36
CA ASP A 52 0.37 16.56 -4.37
C ASP A 52 1.80 16.71 -4.91
N ILE A 53 2.78 16.09 -4.25
CA ILE A 53 4.19 16.11 -4.69
C ILE A 53 4.40 15.14 -5.88
N GLN A 54 3.49 14.20 -6.11
CA GLN A 54 3.69 13.17 -7.14
C GLN A 54 3.08 13.57 -8.49
N PRO A 55 3.90 13.80 -9.54
CA PRO A 55 3.42 14.26 -10.85
C PRO A 55 2.67 13.17 -11.66
N ASN A 56 2.47 11.97 -11.12
CA ASN A 56 1.92 10.83 -11.87
C ASN A 56 0.46 10.54 -11.49
N ASN A 57 -0.45 10.75 -12.44
CA ASN A 57 -1.89 10.49 -12.34
C ASN A 57 -2.23 9.07 -11.84
N THR A 58 -1.36 8.07 -12.07
CA THR A 58 -1.59 6.70 -11.60
C THR A 58 -1.40 6.55 -10.10
N ILE A 59 -0.38 7.18 -9.53
CA ILE A 59 -0.07 7.06 -8.10
C ILE A 59 -1.14 7.78 -7.28
N ASN A 60 -1.58 8.95 -7.75
CA ASN A 60 -2.65 9.70 -7.10
C ASN A 60 -3.96 8.89 -7.08
N ARG A 61 -4.28 8.13 -8.14
CA ARG A 61 -5.45 7.23 -8.12
C ARG A 61 -5.34 6.12 -7.07
N TRP A 62 -4.15 5.57 -6.86
CA TRP A 62 -3.95 4.56 -5.81
C TRP A 62 -4.08 5.17 -4.42
N ILE A 63 -3.47 6.33 -4.19
CA ILE A 63 -3.57 7.05 -2.90
C ILE A 63 -5.04 7.38 -2.61
N GLN A 64 -5.75 7.98 -3.57
CA GLN A 64 -7.18 8.29 -3.41
C GLN A 64 -8.01 7.04 -3.09
N GLY A 65 -7.71 5.90 -3.72
CA GLY A 65 -8.37 4.63 -3.41
C GLY A 65 -8.02 4.07 -2.02
N ILE A 66 -6.80 4.28 -1.54
CA ILE A 66 -6.37 3.91 -0.17
C ILE A 66 -7.09 4.79 0.86
N LEU A 67 -7.19 6.09 0.60
CA LEU A 67 -7.82 7.07 1.49
C LEU A 67 -9.34 6.90 1.65
N LEU A 68 -9.98 5.99 0.90
CA LEU A 68 -11.38 5.60 1.12
C LEU A 68 -11.59 4.72 2.36
N PHE A 69 -10.52 4.20 2.95
CA PHE A 69 -10.56 3.33 4.11
C PHE A 69 -10.14 4.09 5.37
N ASP A 70 -10.82 3.79 6.48
CA ASP A 70 -10.39 4.22 7.82
C ASP A 70 -9.45 3.16 8.39
N PHE A 71 -8.18 3.53 8.64
CA PHE A 71 -7.18 2.61 9.17
C PHE A 71 -6.01 3.32 9.84
N THR A 72 -5.33 2.60 10.73
CA THR A 72 -4.03 2.98 11.27
C THR A 72 -2.93 2.24 10.52
N LEU A 73 -2.02 2.99 9.90
CA LEU A 73 -0.84 2.43 9.25
C LEU A 73 0.28 2.24 10.28
N VAL A 74 0.74 1.00 10.45
CA VAL A 74 1.86 0.65 11.34
C VAL A 74 3.02 0.14 10.49
N HIS A 75 4.20 0.70 10.72
CA HIS A 75 5.42 0.21 10.09
C HIS A 75 6.03 -0.92 10.93
N VAL A 76 6.19 -2.10 10.34
CA VAL A 76 6.83 -3.26 10.99
C VAL A 76 8.00 -3.72 10.12
N PRO A 77 9.24 -3.78 10.61
CA PRO A 77 10.41 -4.08 9.77
C PRO A 77 10.40 -5.49 9.15
N ALA A 78 11.09 -5.62 8.02
CA ALA A 78 11.10 -6.77 7.11
C ALA A 78 11.47 -8.10 7.77
N ASP A 79 12.40 -8.02 8.72
CA ASP A 79 12.91 -9.14 9.50
C ASP A 79 11.79 -9.83 10.32
N ARG A 80 10.71 -9.11 10.63
CA ARG A 80 9.51 -9.61 11.30
C ARG A 80 8.40 -10.04 10.35
N HIS A 81 8.56 -9.84 9.04
CA HIS A 81 7.55 -10.08 7.99
C HIS A 81 7.87 -11.27 7.07
N GLN A 82 8.53 -12.32 7.58
CA GLN A 82 8.94 -13.47 6.76
C GLN A 82 7.79 -14.16 5.99
N GLY A 83 6.54 -14.05 6.46
CA GLY A 83 5.36 -14.59 5.77
C GLY A 83 4.87 -13.75 4.57
N PRO A 84 4.55 -12.45 4.75
CA PRO A 84 4.03 -11.61 3.67
C PRO A 84 5.03 -11.30 2.55
N ASP A 85 6.33 -11.18 2.86
CA ASP A 85 7.36 -10.79 1.88
C ASP A 85 7.63 -11.89 0.83
N ALA A 86 7.26 -13.15 1.14
CA ALA A 86 7.26 -14.26 0.20
C ALA A 86 6.08 -14.24 -0.78
N LEU A 87 4.95 -13.63 -0.40
CA LEU A 87 3.74 -13.53 -1.24
C LEU A 87 3.81 -12.39 -2.26
N SER A 88 4.61 -11.34 -1.98
CA SER A 88 4.81 -10.20 -2.89
C SER A 88 5.77 -10.53 -4.05
N ARG A 89 6.71 -11.47 -3.85
CA ARG A 89 7.77 -11.82 -4.81
C ARG A 89 7.39 -12.96 -5.78
N ARG A 90 6.37 -12.74 -6.62
CA ARG A 90 5.95 -13.67 -7.72
C ARG A 90 5.80 -13.02 -9.09
#